data_AF-A0A845ZJR0-F1
#
_entry.id   AF-A0A845ZJR0-F1
#
_cell.length_a   1.000
_cell.length_b   1.000
_cell.length_c   1.000
_cell.angle_alpha   90.00
_cell.angle_beta   90.00
_cell.angle_gamma   90.00
#
_symmetry.space_group_name_H-M   'P 1'
#
loop_
_entity.id
_entity.type
_entity.pdbx_description
1 polymer ?
#
loop_
_entity_poly.entity_id
_entity_poly.type
_entity_poly.pdbx_seq_one_letter_code
_entity_poly.pdbx_strand_id
1 'polypeptide(L)'
;MELLSKYPPATAGKIIVWGLLASYPFGGMTWQVLHYLAGLRRLGFDVWYVEDSDSPLQDPKTLWHTPNYTENVKYLSLYMNSLGMGERWIFRPPSEQNVCLGAADSDGLQRLYREADAVINLCGAHYLRPEHSEINCLIYLQTDPFVDQVRVAQNESWLIGQLDSYNHLFTYGYNLGKDDCLVPVERYQWHPTRPPVNTDG
;
A
#
# COMPACT_ATOMS: atom_id res chain seq x y z
N MET A 1 31.39 -1.60 7.23
CA MET A 1 29.95 -1.62 6.93
C MET A 1 29.82 -1.14 5.50
N GLU A 2 29.82 -2.06 4.53
CA GLU A 2 29.72 -1.69 3.11
C GLU A 2 28.35 -1.08 2.85
N LEU A 3 28.35 0.16 2.39
CA LEU A 3 27.19 0.80 1.80
C LEU A 3 26.79 -0.04 0.59
N LEU A 4 25.69 -0.79 0.70
CA LEU A 4 24.97 -1.32 -0.47
C LEU A 4 24.44 -0.11 -1.26
N SER A 5 25.29 0.50 -2.07
CA SER A 5 24.98 1.71 -2.84
C SER A 5 24.08 1.45 -4.05
N LYS A 6 23.75 0.18 -4.33
CA LYS A 6 22.84 -0.20 -5.41
C LYS A 6 21.72 -1.07 -4.88
N TYR A 7 20.49 -0.68 -5.23
CA TYR A 7 19.32 -1.52 -5.13
C TYR A 7 19.62 -2.88 -5.78
N PRO A 8 19.37 -4.01 -5.09
CA PRO A 8 19.78 -5.32 -5.57
C PRO A 8 19.08 -5.66 -6.90
N PRO A 9 19.70 -6.47 -7.77
CA PRO A 9 19.03 -6.96 -8.96
C PRO A 9 17.72 -7.68 -8.59
N ALA A 10 16.64 -7.38 -9.30
CA ALA A 10 15.38 -8.09 -9.14
C ALA A 10 15.43 -9.43 -9.88
N THR A 11 14.91 -10.47 -9.24
CA THR A 11 14.88 -11.84 -9.75
C THR A 11 13.46 -12.43 -9.82
N ALA A 12 12.46 -11.74 -9.24
CA ALA A 12 11.09 -12.25 -9.14
C ALA A 12 10.05 -11.42 -9.93
N GLY A 13 10.29 -10.13 -10.15
CA GLY A 13 9.36 -9.22 -10.82
C GLY A 13 9.32 -7.84 -10.18
N LYS A 14 8.43 -6.97 -10.63
CA LYS A 14 8.20 -5.60 -10.14
C LYS A 14 6.89 -5.52 -9.37
N ILE A 15 6.94 -5.05 -8.12
CA ILE A 15 5.76 -4.88 -7.26
C ILE A 15 5.65 -3.43 -6.82
N ILE A 16 4.44 -2.89 -6.90
CA ILE A 16 4.09 -1.62 -6.24
C ILE A 16 3.37 -1.94 -4.93
N VAL A 17 3.73 -1.23 -3.87
CA VAL A 17 3.00 -1.22 -2.60
C VAL A 17 2.34 0.14 -2.44
N TRP A 18 1.02 0.17 -2.45
CA TRP A 18 0.25 1.31 -1.94
C TRP A 18 0.17 1.21 -0.43
N GLY A 19 0.45 2.31 0.27
CA GLY A 19 0.42 2.34 1.74
C GLY A 19 0.06 3.71 2.29
N LEU A 20 0.34 3.91 3.58
CA LEU A 20 -0.10 5.09 4.35
C LEU A 20 1.04 5.69 5.21
N LEU A 21 2.30 5.49 4.82
CA LEU A 21 3.49 5.92 5.56
C LEU A 21 3.60 7.44 5.70
N ALA A 22 3.38 8.20 4.63
CA ALA A 22 3.31 9.66 4.65
C ALA A 22 1.96 10.12 5.20
N SER A 23 0.86 9.48 4.79
CA SER A 23 -0.50 9.91 5.13
C SER A 23 -0.87 9.71 6.60
N TYR A 24 -0.40 8.63 7.23
CA TYR A 24 -0.65 8.26 8.63
C TYR A 24 0.67 7.90 9.35
N PRO A 25 1.52 8.89 9.65
CA PRO A 25 2.92 8.72 10.06
C PRO A 25 3.11 8.34 11.54
N PHE A 26 2.38 7.34 12.03
CA PHE A 26 2.54 6.81 13.39
C PHE A 26 3.18 5.42 13.39
N GLY A 27 3.81 5.07 14.52
CA GLY A 27 4.73 3.92 14.60
C GLY A 27 4.17 2.60 14.08
N GLY A 28 2.90 2.27 14.38
CA GLY A 28 2.25 1.05 13.90
C GLY A 28 2.19 0.95 12.37
N MET A 29 1.73 2.02 11.70
CA MET A 29 1.67 2.07 10.23
C MET A 29 3.06 2.05 9.61
N THR A 30 3.99 2.79 10.21
CA THR A 30 5.37 2.84 9.76
C THR A 30 5.96 1.45 9.75
N TRP A 31 5.99 0.75 10.88
CA TRP A 31 6.57 -0.60 10.95
C TRP A 31 5.89 -1.59 10.02
N GLN A 32 4.57 -1.51 9.87
CA GLN A 32 3.83 -2.36 8.95
C GLN A 32 4.31 -2.19 7.51
N VAL A 33 4.36 -0.95 7.01
CA VAL A 33 4.85 -0.65 5.64
C VAL A 33 6.29 -1.14 5.49
N LEU A 34 7.18 -0.83 6.43
CA LEU A 34 8.60 -1.20 6.33
C LEU A 34 8.80 -2.72 6.28
N HIS A 35 8.03 -3.51 7.05
CA HIS A 35 8.12 -4.96 7.01
C HIS A 35 7.68 -5.55 5.68
N TYR A 36 6.63 -5.00 5.04
CA TYR A 36 6.26 -5.42 3.69
C TYR A 36 7.33 -5.09 2.66
N LEU A 37 7.81 -3.85 2.65
CA LEU A 37 8.83 -3.41 1.71
C LEU A 37 10.12 -4.23 1.83
N ALA A 38 10.61 -4.39 3.06
CA ALA A 38 11.82 -5.18 3.32
C ALA A 38 11.63 -6.66 2.99
N GLY A 39 10.48 -7.25 3.35
CA GLY A 39 10.16 -8.65 3.07
C GLY A 39 10.11 -8.95 1.58
N LEU A 40 9.37 -8.14 0.81
CA LEU A 40 9.25 -8.29 -0.64
C LEU A 40 10.60 -8.12 -1.34
N ARG A 41 11.41 -7.14 -0.91
CA ARG A 41 12.76 -6.96 -1.47
C ARG A 41 13.65 -8.17 -1.21
N ARG A 42 13.58 -8.79 -0.02
CA ARG A 42 14.33 -10.02 0.31
C ARG A 42 13.88 -11.22 -0.52
N LEU A 43 12.63 -11.25 -0.96
CA LEU A 43 12.11 -12.25 -1.90
C LEU A 43 12.56 -12.01 -3.35
N GLY A 44 13.29 -10.92 -3.64
CA GLY A 44 13.87 -10.65 -4.95
C GLY A 44 13.01 -9.78 -5.86
N PHE A 45 11.98 -9.12 -5.36
CA PHE A 45 11.17 -8.17 -6.15
C PHE A 45 11.84 -6.80 -6.29
N ASP A 46 11.66 -6.13 -7.44
CA ASP A 46 11.83 -4.68 -7.60
C ASP A 46 10.61 -3.98 -6.99
N VAL A 47 10.74 -3.61 -5.73
CA VAL A 47 9.68 -3.01 -4.93
C VAL A 47 9.69 -1.49 -5.09
N TRP A 48 8.51 -0.95 -5.41
CA TRP A 48 8.21 0.48 -5.39
C TRP A 48 7.16 0.78 -4.33
N TYR A 49 7.32 1.90 -3.64
CA TYR A 49 6.32 2.40 -2.69
C TYR A 49 5.59 3.60 -3.29
N VAL A 50 4.26 3.60 -3.25
CA VAL A 50 3.47 4.69 -3.85
C VAL A 50 2.37 5.13 -2.90
N GLU A 51 2.27 6.44 -2.69
CA GLU A 51 1.12 7.10 -2.08
C GLU A 51 0.51 8.07 -3.08
N ASP A 52 -0.62 7.66 -3.65
CA ASP A 52 -1.28 8.34 -4.76
C ASP A 52 -2.77 8.55 -4.47
N SER A 53 -3.13 8.71 -3.19
CA SER A 53 -4.51 8.84 -2.72
C SER A 53 -4.88 10.29 -2.40
N ASP A 54 -6.19 10.59 -2.45
CA ASP A 54 -6.75 11.88 -1.98
C ASP A 54 -7.21 11.83 -0.51
N SER A 55 -6.81 10.79 0.23
CA SER A 55 -7.03 10.67 1.67
C SER A 55 -6.40 11.85 2.45
N PRO A 56 -7.02 12.32 3.54
CA PRO A 56 -6.43 13.34 4.42
C PRO A 56 -5.08 12.89 5.00
N LEU A 57 -4.17 13.85 5.17
CA LEU A 57 -2.87 13.62 5.82
C LEU A 57 -2.93 13.96 7.30
N GLN A 58 -2.13 13.26 8.11
CA GLN A 58 -1.86 13.60 9.51
C GLN A 58 -0.45 14.16 9.69
N ASP A 59 -0.29 15.24 10.45
CA ASP A 59 1.01 15.82 10.74
C ASP A 59 1.88 14.84 11.56
N PRO A 60 3.13 14.54 11.16
CA PRO A 60 3.96 13.56 11.87
C PRO A 60 4.28 13.85 13.33
N LYS A 61 4.13 15.10 13.79
CA LYS A 61 4.44 15.50 15.17
C LYS A 61 3.21 15.47 16.05
N THR A 62 2.09 15.93 15.51
CA THR A 62 0.86 16.16 16.27
C THR A 62 -0.23 15.12 16.01
N LEU A 63 -0.13 14.39 14.90
CA LEU A 63 -1.11 13.42 14.39
C LEU A 63 -2.49 14.02 14.04
N TRP A 64 -2.60 15.36 14.02
CA TRP A 64 -3.79 16.05 13.55
C TRP A 64 -3.82 16.16 12.02
N HIS A 65 -5.02 16.30 11.46
CA HIS A 65 -5.16 16.54 10.03
C HIS A 65 -4.41 17.80 9.61
N THR A 66 -3.67 17.71 8.50
CA THR A 66 -2.87 18.81 7.96
C THR A 66 -3.03 18.90 6.44
N PRO A 67 -3.20 20.11 5.87
CA PRO A 67 -3.06 20.30 4.43
C PRO A 67 -1.59 20.43 4.00
N ASN A 68 -0.66 20.66 4.94
CA ASN A 68 0.75 20.80 4.65
C ASN A 68 1.45 19.43 4.69
N TYR A 69 1.87 18.95 3.52
CA TYR A 69 2.55 17.66 3.34
C TYR A 69 4.08 17.73 3.52
N THR A 70 4.67 18.89 3.84
CA THR A 70 6.14 19.06 3.89
C THR A 70 6.79 18.10 4.89
N GLU A 71 6.24 18.02 6.10
CA GLU A 71 6.80 17.13 7.14
C GLU A 71 6.49 15.66 6.84
N ASN A 72 5.34 15.37 6.21
CA ASN A 72 4.96 14.03 5.76
C ASN A 72 5.93 13.48 4.70
N VAL A 73 6.31 14.30 3.72
CA VAL A 73 7.28 13.91 2.68
C VAL A 73 8.67 13.73 3.27
N LYS A 74 9.10 14.56 4.23
CA LYS A 74 10.36 14.36 4.96
C LYS A 74 10.35 13.04 5.74
N TYR A 75 9.22 12.73 6.40
CA TYR A 75 9.03 11.48 7.13
C TYR A 75 9.14 10.27 6.19
N LEU A 76 8.41 10.29 5.08
CA LEU A 76 8.48 9.26 4.04
C LEU A 76 9.90 9.08 3.54
N SER A 77 10.55 10.16 3.10
CA SER A 77 11.92 10.12 2.57
C SER A 77 12.92 9.55 3.58
N LEU A 78 12.81 9.91 4.86
CA LEU A 78 13.68 9.38 5.92
C LEU A 78 13.63 7.84 5.97
N TYR A 79 12.43 7.26 6.01
CA TYR A 79 12.27 5.81 6.14
C TYR A 79 12.53 5.05 4.84
N MET A 80 12.20 5.64 3.69
CA MET A 80 12.58 5.06 2.40
C MET A 80 14.11 5.01 2.24
N ASN A 81 14.82 6.06 2.67
CA ASN A 81 16.28 6.07 2.68
C ASN A 81 16.87 5.03 3.65
N SER A 82 16.29 4.86 4.84
CA SER A 82 16.79 3.85 5.79
C SER A 82 16.64 2.41 5.28
N LEU A 83 15.67 2.16 4.39
CA LEU A 83 15.53 0.88 3.68
C LEU A 83 16.40 0.78 2.41
N GLY A 84 17.19 1.79 2.06
CA GLY A 84 17.93 1.83 0.78
C GLY A 84 17.01 1.95 -0.44
N MET A 85 15.82 2.54 -0.26
CA MET A 85 14.77 2.73 -1.25
C MET A 85 14.51 4.23 -1.55
N GLY A 86 15.51 5.09 -1.33
CA GLY A 86 15.40 6.54 -1.55
C GLY A 86 14.97 6.94 -2.98
N GLU A 87 15.28 6.10 -3.97
CA GLU A 87 14.96 6.27 -5.40
C GLU A 87 13.83 5.31 -5.87
N ARG A 88 12.97 4.87 -4.94
CA ARG A 88 11.93 3.85 -5.15
C ARG A 88 10.61 4.19 -4.47
N TRP A 89 10.32 5.48 -4.32
CA TRP A 89 9.04 5.94 -3.82
C TRP A 89 8.48 7.09 -4.65
N ILE A 90 7.15 7.18 -4.69
CA ILE A 90 6.41 8.28 -5.31
C ILE A 90 5.31 8.71 -4.34
N PHE A 91 5.16 10.01 -4.13
CA PHE A 91 4.07 10.61 -3.36
C PHE A 91 3.37 11.66 -4.21
N ARG A 92 2.10 11.47 -4.51
CA ARG A 92 1.22 12.50 -5.08
C ARG A 92 0.46 13.16 -3.93
N PRO A 93 0.64 14.46 -3.66
CA PRO A 93 -0.12 15.13 -2.62
C PRO A 93 -1.63 15.06 -2.91
N PRO A 94 -2.48 14.92 -1.87
CA PRO A 94 -3.92 14.94 -2.04
C PRO A 94 -4.39 16.20 -2.77
N SER A 95 -5.33 16.04 -3.70
CA SER A 95 -5.87 17.11 -4.56
C SER A 95 -4.88 17.74 -5.56
N GLU A 96 -3.64 17.28 -5.66
CA GLU A 96 -2.63 17.79 -6.61
C GLU A 96 -2.38 16.78 -7.74
N GLN A 97 -3.28 16.73 -8.73
CA GLN A 97 -3.27 15.67 -9.77
C GLN A 97 -1.99 15.61 -10.63
N ASN A 98 -1.34 16.75 -10.84
CA ASN A 98 -0.16 16.87 -11.72
C ASN A 98 1.16 16.97 -10.94
N VAL A 99 1.15 16.69 -9.64
CA VAL A 99 2.33 16.77 -8.78
C VAL A 99 2.70 15.39 -8.28
N CYS A 100 3.86 14.89 -8.68
CA CYS A 100 4.48 13.72 -8.05
C CYS A 100 5.82 14.12 -7.46
N LEU A 101 6.05 13.73 -6.21
CA LEU A 101 7.31 13.89 -5.49
C LEU A 101 8.01 12.53 -5.42
N GLY A 102 9.34 12.54 -5.34
CA GLY A 102 10.15 11.33 -5.26
C GLY A 102 10.77 10.96 -6.60
N ALA A 103 10.76 9.67 -6.93
CA ALA A 103 11.58 9.09 -7.99
C ALA A 103 11.01 9.23 -9.42
N ALA A 104 9.76 9.69 -9.58
CA ALA A 104 9.15 9.87 -10.88
C ALA A 104 8.08 10.98 -10.86
N ASP A 105 7.84 11.56 -12.05
CA ASP A 105 6.72 12.44 -12.33
C ASP A 105 5.42 11.65 -12.61
N SER A 106 4.33 12.35 -12.92
CA SER A 106 3.04 11.72 -13.21
C SER A 106 3.12 10.73 -14.38
N ASP A 107 3.86 11.05 -15.45
CA ASP A 107 4.03 10.13 -16.58
C ASP A 107 4.81 8.87 -16.19
N GLY A 108 5.84 9.02 -15.34
CA GLY A 108 6.59 7.92 -14.79
C GLY A 108 5.76 7.05 -13.84
N LEU A 109 4.88 7.63 -13.03
CA LEU A 109 3.93 6.89 -12.21
C LEU A 109 2.97 6.05 -13.07
N GLN A 110 2.43 6.62 -14.15
CA GLN A 110 1.56 5.87 -15.07
C GLN A 110 2.30 4.75 -15.80
N ARG A 111 3.56 4.97 -16.20
CA ARG A 111 4.42 3.89 -16.72
C ARG A 111 4.64 2.80 -15.67
N LEU A 112 4.87 3.19 -14.42
CA LEU A 112 5.09 2.25 -13.33
C LEU A 112 3.87 1.34 -13.12
N TYR A 113 2.64 1.89 -13.13
CA TYR A 113 1.42 1.09 -13.04
C TYR A 113 1.27 0.08 -14.18
N ARG A 114 1.57 0.48 -15.42
CA ARG A 114 1.53 -0.43 -16.58
C ARG A 114 2.58 -1.54 -16.54
N GLU A 115 3.76 -1.25 -16.01
CA GLU A 115 4.89 -2.18 -16.02
C GLU A 115 4.98 -3.07 -14.78
N ALA A 116 4.18 -2.82 -13.75
CA ALA A 116 4.20 -3.62 -12.53
C ALA A 116 3.53 -4.98 -12.77
N ASP A 117 4.17 -6.03 -12.26
CA ASP A 117 3.60 -7.38 -12.28
C ASP A 117 2.43 -7.49 -11.31
N ALA A 118 2.48 -6.76 -10.18
CA ALA A 118 1.39 -6.63 -9.23
C ALA A 118 1.44 -5.32 -8.42
N VAL A 119 0.26 -4.90 -7.95
CA VAL A 119 0.09 -3.84 -6.95
C VAL A 119 -0.57 -4.40 -5.70
N ILE A 120 0.05 -4.18 -4.54
CA ILE A 120 -0.50 -4.53 -3.23
C ILE A 120 -1.06 -3.26 -2.59
N ASN A 121 -2.38 -3.22 -2.41
CA ASN A 121 -3.07 -2.20 -1.63
C ASN A 121 -3.08 -2.57 -0.15
N LEU A 122 -2.01 -2.19 0.55
CA LEU A 122 -1.86 -2.45 1.98
C LEU A 122 -2.86 -1.60 2.77
N CYS A 123 -3.66 -2.24 3.62
CA CYS A 123 -4.71 -1.61 4.44
C CYS A 123 -5.86 -0.98 3.65
N GLY A 124 -5.98 -1.25 2.35
CA GLY A 124 -6.91 -0.50 1.51
C GLY A 124 -6.58 1.00 1.46
N ALA A 125 -5.28 1.34 1.54
CA ALA A 125 -4.75 2.70 1.52
C ALA A 125 -5.27 3.57 0.36
N HIS A 126 -5.61 2.92 -0.75
CA HIS A 126 -5.93 3.59 -2.00
C HIS A 126 -7.31 3.17 -2.53
N TYR A 127 -8.11 4.14 -2.97
CA TYR A 127 -9.29 3.88 -3.80
C TYR A 127 -8.93 3.85 -5.28
N LEU A 128 -9.57 2.96 -6.03
CA LEU A 128 -9.36 2.84 -7.46
C LEU A 128 -9.99 4.00 -8.23
N ARG A 129 -9.22 4.51 -9.18
CA ARG A 129 -9.58 5.57 -10.12
C ARG A 129 -9.33 5.07 -11.55
N PRO A 130 -9.89 5.73 -12.58
CA PRO A 130 -9.78 5.27 -13.97
C PRO A 130 -8.34 5.03 -14.44
N GLU A 131 -7.37 5.81 -13.97
CA GLU A 131 -5.94 5.62 -14.31
C GLU A 131 -5.34 4.30 -13.82
N HIS A 132 -5.96 3.61 -12.85
CA HIS A 132 -5.48 2.32 -12.35
C HIS A 132 -5.98 1.13 -13.18
N SER A 133 -6.78 1.36 -14.22
CA SER A 133 -7.36 0.30 -15.06
C SER A 133 -6.33 -0.53 -15.83
N GLU A 134 -5.10 -0.02 -15.98
CA GLU A 134 -4.01 -0.74 -16.66
C GLU A 134 -3.18 -1.64 -15.72
N ILE A 135 -3.51 -1.69 -14.42
CA ILE A 135 -2.83 -2.59 -13.47
C ILE A 135 -3.21 -4.04 -13.78
N ASN A 136 -2.20 -4.87 -14.08
CA ASN A 136 -2.40 -6.26 -14.47
C ASN A 136 -2.91 -7.16 -13.32
N CYS A 137 -2.33 -6.99 -12.13
CA CYS A 137 -2.70 -7.76 -10.95
C CYS A 137 -2.81 -6.83 -9.74
N LEU A 138 -4.01 -6.70 -9.20
CA LEU A 138 -4.31 -5.87 -8.05
C LEU A 138 -4.70 -6.75 -6.85
N ILE A 139 -3.99 -6.55 -5.75
CA ILE A 139 -4.12 -7.33 -4.52
C ILE A 139 -4.60 -6.40 -3.41
N TYR A 140 -5.76 -6.69 -2.82
CA TYR A 140 -6.20 -6.02 -1.59
C TYR A 140 -5.63 -6.76 -0.40
N LEU A 141 -5.05 -6.04 0.55
CA LEU A 141 -4.58 -6.62 1.79
C LEU A 141 -5.24 -5.91 2.98
N GLN A 142 -6.29 -6.54 3.51
CA GLN A 142 -7.02 -6.04 4.65
C GLN A 142 -6.26 -6.33 5.94
N THR A 143 -5.87 -5.27 6.65
CA THR A 143 -5.20 -5.40 7.94
C THR A 143 -6.18 -5.36 9.10
N ASP A 144 -7.33 -4.70 8.92
CA ASP A 144 -8.38 -4.50 9.92
C ASP A 144 -9.72 -5.05 9.40
N PRO A 145 -9.92 -6.37 9.49
CA PRO A 145 -11.14 -7.03 9.02
C PRO A 145 -12.35 -6.66 9.89
N PHE A 146 -13.54 -6.71 9.28
CA PHE A 146 -14.90 -6.66 9.84
C PHE A 146 -15.77 -5.64 9.10
N VAL A 147 -15.30 -4.39 8.98
CA VAL A 147 -16.12 -3.28 8.47
C VAL A 147 -16.53 -3.50 7.02
N ASP A 148 -15.59 -3.85 6.15
CA ASP A 148 -15.89 -4.05 4.73
C ASP A 148 -16.80 -5.25 4.51
N GLN A 149 -16.65 -6.32 5.30
CA GLN A 149 -17.53 -7.48 5.28
C GLN A 149 -18.99 -7.10 5.57
N VAL A 150 -19.21 -6.31 6.63
CA VAL A 150 -20.55 -5.82 6.99
C VAL A 150 -21.12 -4.91 5.90
N ARG A 151 -20.32 -3.99 5.35
CA ARG A 151 -20.74 -3.08 4.28
C ARG A 151 -21.10 -3.83 2.99
N VAL A 152 -20.35 -4.87 2.64
CA VAL A 152 -20.68 -5.77 1.52
C VAL A 152 -21.99 -6.51 1.77
N ALA A 153 -22.21 -7.04 2.98
CA ALA A 153 -23.46 -7.71 3.34
C ALA A 153 -24.67 -6.76 3.31
N GLN A 154 -24.44 -5.46 3.55
CA GLN A 154 -25.43 -4.40 3.40
C GLN A 154 -25.65 -3.94 1.95
N ASN A 155 -25.03 -4.60 0.97
CA ASN A 155 -25.10 -4.28 -0.45
C ASN A 155 -24.62 -2.86 -0.79
N GLU A 156 -23.57 -2.38 -0.12
CA GLU A 156 -23.00 -1.08 -0.44
C GLU A 156 -22.31 -1.09 -1.82
N SER A 157 -23.02 -0.57 -2.83
CA SER A 157 -22.61 -0.66 -4.23
C SER A 157 -21.24 -0.07 -4.54
N TRP A 158 -20.85 1.02 -3.86
CA TRP A 158 -19.56 1.65 -4.10
C TRP A 158 -18.39 0.77 -3.67
N LEU A 159 -18.44 0.22 -2.44
CA LEU A 159 -17.41 -0.69 -1.94
C LEU A 159 -17.36 -1.97 -2.78
N ILE A 160 -18.53 -2.52 -3.12
CA ILE A 160 -18.63 -3.68 -4.01
C ILE A 160 -17.94 -3.41 -5.35
N GLY A 161 -18.21 -2.25 -5.98
CA GLY A 161 -17.56 -1.88 -7.24
C GLY A 161 -16.05 -1.72 -7.12
N GLN A 162 -15.54 -1.28 -5.97
CA GLN A 162 -14.10 -1.26 -5.69
C GLN A 162 -13.55 -2.69 -5.59
N LEU A 163 -14.16 -3.54 -4.75
CA LEU A 163 -13.69 -4.91 -4.49
C LEU A 163 -13.76 -5.81 -5.72
N ASP A 164 -14.75 -5.62 -6.60
CA ASP A 164 -14.90 -6.36 -7.86
C ASP A 164 -13.72 -6.13 -8.83
N SER A 165 -12.92 -5.07 -8.62
CA SER A 165 -11.73 -4.77 -9.43
C SER A 165 -10.45 -5.50 -8.97
N TYR A 166 -10.45 -6.13 -7.79
CA TYR A 166 -9.27 -6.82 -7.25
C TYR A 166 -9.19 -8.27 -7.73
N ASN A 167 -7.99 -8.71 -8.11
CA ASN A 167 -7.74 -10.11 -8.47
C ASN A 167 -7.70 -11.01 -7.24
N HIS A 168 -7.15 -10.51 -6.13
CA HIS A 168 -7.02 -11.25 -4.89
C HIS A 168 -7.32 -10.37 -3.67
N LEU A 169 -8.03 -10.94 -2.71
CA LEU A 169 -8.37 -10.29 -1.44
C LEU A 169 -7.73 -11.08 -0.30
N PHE A 170 -6.71 -10.51 0.34
CA PHE A 170 -6.07 -11.06 1.53
C PHE A 170 -6.55 -10.34 2.79
N THR A 171 -6.48 -11.04 3.92
CA THR A 171 -6.92 -10.51 5.21
C THR A 171 -6.09 -11.02 6.38
N TYR A 172 -5.90 -10.20 7.41
CA TYR A 172 -5.44 -10.68 8.73
C TYR A 172 -6.55 -11.35 9.53
N GLY A 173 -7.80 -11.31 9.06
CA GLY A 173 -8.95 -12.00 9.64
C GLY A 173 -8.87 -13.50 9.47
N TYR A 174 -7.99 -14.16 10.22
CA TYR A 174 -7.69 -15.60 10.07
C TYR A 174 -8.89 -16.53 10.31
N ASN A 175 -9.94 -16.03 10.97
CA ASN A 175 -11.18 -16.77 11.24
C ASN A 175 -12.30 -16.47 10.25
N LEU A 176 -12.15 -15.48 9.36
CA LEU A 176 -13.18 -15.16 8.38
C LEU A 176 -13.54 -16.39 7.53
N GLY A 177 -14.84 -16.66 7.41
CA GLY A 177 -15.36 -17.82 6.66
C GLY A 177 -15.32 -19.16 7.40
N LYS A 178 -14.87 -19.22 8.66
CA LYS A 178 -15.02 -20.42 9.49
C LYS A 178 -16.43 -20.52 10.08
N ASP A 179 -16.88 -21.74 10.37
CA ASP A 179 -18.22 -22.03 10.91
C ASP A 179 -18.53 -21.30 12.23
N ASP A 180 -17.50 -20.98 13.03
CA ASP A 180 -17.61 -20.27 14.30
C ASP A 180 -17.42 -18.74 14.19
N CYS A 181 -17.23 -18.22 12.97
CA CYS A 181 -17.07 -16.79 12.71
C CYS A 181 -18.32 -16.19 12.09
N LEU A 182 -19.02 -15.32 12.84
CA LEU A 182 -20.29 -14.72 12.42
C LEU A 182 -20.13 -13.52 11.47
N VAL A 183 -18.92 -13.21 11.02
CA VAL A 183 -18.68 -12.10 10.11
C VAL A 183 -19.04 -12.53 8.69
N PRO A 184 -19.92 -11.81 7.97
CA PRO A 184 -20.39 -12.22 6.65
C PRO A 184 -19.29 -12.12 5.59
N VAL A 185 -19.15 -13.13 4.74
CA VAL A 185 -18.11 -13.20 3.69
C VAL A 185 -18.61 -13.78 2.37
N GLU A 186 -19.92 -13.92 2.20
CA GLU A 186 -20.55 -14.77 1.17
C GLU A 186 -20.22 -14.32 -0.26
N ARG A 187 -19.97 -13.03 -0.49
CA ARG A 187 -19.69 -12.48 -1.82
C ARG A 187 -18.25 -12.70 -2.29
N TYR A 188 -17.29 -12.76 -1.37
CA TYR A 188 -15.87 -12.68 -1.70
C TYR A 188 -15.06 -13.73 -0.96
N GLN A 189 -14.10 -14.33 -1.67
CA GLN A 189 -13.10 -15.18 -1.03
C GLN A 189 -12.01 -14.32 -0.40
N TRP A 190 -11.88 -14.37 0.93
CA TRP A 190 -10.82 -13.72 1.69
C TRP A 190 -9.72 -14.72 2.04
N HIS A 191 -8.52 -14.52 1.51
CA HIS A 191 -7.37 -15.38 1.77
C HIS A 191 -6.68 -14.96 3.08
N PRO A 192 -6.66 -15.81 4.12
CA PRO A 192 -6.02 -15.46 5.38
C PRO A 192 -4.51 -15.36 5.20
N THR A 193 -3.92 -14.32 5.77
CA THR A 193 -2.47 -14.11 5.85
C THR A 193 -2.09 -13.53 7.21
N ARG A 194 -0.79 -13.29 7.43
CA ARG A 194 -0.24 -12.73 8.67
C ARG A 194 0.66 -11.54 8.35
N PRO A 195 0.77 -10.55 9.25
CA PRO A 195 1.74 -9.48 9.08
C PRO A 195 3.15 -10.07 8.99
N PRO A 196 3.97 -9.67 8.00
CA PRO A 196 5.37 -10.03 7.96
C PRO A 196 6.09 -9.42 9.17
N VAL A 197 6.96 -10.19 9.79
CA VAL A 197 7.87 -9.72 10.82
C VAL A 197 9.28 -9.94 10.29
N ASN A 198 9.97 -8.85 9.98
CA ASN A 198 11.39 -8.92 9.64
C ASN A 198 12.20 -8.63 10.90
N THR A 199 12.91 -9.65 11.41
CA THR A 199 13.74 -9.56 12.62
C THR A 199 15.18 -9.13 12.33
N ASP A 200 15.56 -9.06 11.05
CA ASP A 200 16.93 -8.77 10.63
C ASP A 200 16.99 -7.33 10.09
N GLY A 201 17.76 -6.48 10.78
CA GLY A 201 18.09 -5.11 10.38
C GLY A 201 19.41 -5.01 9.62
#